data_AF-A0A0H3WTC9-F1
#
_entry.id   AF-A0A0H3WTC9-F1
#
_cell.length_a   1.000
_cell.length_b   1.000
_cell.length_c   1.000
_cell.angle_alpha   90.00
_cell.angle_beta   90.00
_cell.angle_gamma   90.00
#
_symmetry.space_group_name_H-M   'P 1'
#
loop_
_entity.id
_entity.type
_entity.pdbx_description
1 polymer ?
#
loop_
_entity_poly.entity_id
_entity_poly.type
_entity_poly.pdbx_seq_one_letter_code
_entity_poly.pdbx_strand_id
1 'polypeptide(L)'
;MGFPTNNITSDSVVEISGMNAKVGDFIKAGVLRETADGFALASSDSAGDTDEGTEETSPDAATMPEEVASAVDAAVEPFDQSTLDVGLAHAIAAATGDMAIEDVVLGVAQRSGMDPSQAGERVQFVMDAYQAQTDNFLTKNGLNADELPAFYDWAKQSGQKAMLTTAIQQQAYGRDMSAWKPLIAGFMRGVAPNLGALQANGYEVNGNLVRIDGKWMNVKAAAKAGFI
;
A
#
# COMPACT_ATOMS: atom_id res chain seq x y z
N MET A 1 -2.35 -31.22 22.46
CA MET A 1 -2.50 -31.51 21.01
C MET A 1 -1.56 -30.55 20.30
N GLY A 2 -0.58 -31.06 19.57
CA GLY A 2 0.46 -30.25 18.92
C GLY A 2 -0.08 -29.58 17.66
N PHE A 3 0.22 -28.29 17.51
CA PHE A 3 -0.01 -27.57 16.26
C PHE A 3 0.96 -28.09 15.20
N PRO A 4 0.54 -28.25 13.93
CA PRO A 4 1.42 -28.74 12.88
C PRO A 4 2.53 -27.70 12.64
N THR A 5 3.77 -28.04 13.01
CA THR A 5 4.97 -27.33 12.60
C THR A 5 5.16 -27.56 11.10
N ASN A 6 4.48 -26.76 10.28
CA ASN A 6 4.95 -26.54 8.92
C ASN A 6 6.38 -26.01 9.04
N ASN A 7 7.35 -26.72 8.45
CA ASN A 7 8.73 -26.27 8.36
C ASN A 7 8.76 -24.97 7.54
N ILE A 8 8.56 -23.84 8.20
CA ILE A 8 8.81 -22.52 7.65
C ILE A 8 10.33 -22.44 7.48
N THR A 9 10.79 -22.18 6.26
CA THR A 9 12.19 -21.97 5.88
C THR A 9 12.40 -20.53 5.44
N SER A 10 13.64 -20.10 5.25
CA SER A 10 13.96 -18.76 4.71
C SER A 10 13.32 -18.47 3.35
N ASP A 11 12.99 -19.50 2.57
CA ASP A 11 12.30 -19.36 1.29
C ASP A 11 10.77 -19.37 1.39
N SER A 12 10.22 -19.62 2.58
CA SER A 12 8.78 -19.63 2.79
C SER A 12 8.20 -18.22 2.71
N VAL A 13 7.11 -18.06 1.96
CA VAL A 13 6.37 -16.80 1.92
C VAL A 13 5.43 -16.75 3.13
N VAL A 14 5.51 -15.68 3.90
CA VAL A 14 4.67 -15.44 5.07
C VAL A 14 3.98 -14.09 4.94
N GLU A 15 2.77 -14.00 5.48
CA GLU A 15 2.03 -12.75 5.57
C GLU A 15 2.31 -12.11 6.94
N ILE A 16 2.91 -10.92 6.95
CA ILE A 16 3.14 -10.12 8.17
C ILE A 16 2.54 -8.74 7.95
N SER A 17 1.55 -8.38 8.76
CA SER A 17 0.91 -7.05 8.72
C SER A 17 0.36 -6.67 7.34
N GLY A 18 -0.16 -7.65 6.58
CA GLY A 18 -0.72 -7.46 5.23
C GLY A 18 0.32 -7.45 4.10
N MET A 19 1.62 -7.60 4.40
CA MET A 19 2.68 -7.76 3.42
C MET A 19 3.01 -9.25 3.22
N ASN A 20 3.11 -9.68 1.96
CA ASN A 20 3.50 -11.04 1.59
C ASN A 20 4.93 -11.05 1.04
N ALA A 21 5.89 -11.54 1.81
CA ALA A 21 7.29 -11.65 1.38
C ALA A 21 7.93 -12.94 1.91
N LYS A 22 9.13 -13.29 1.41
CA LYS A 22 9.85 -14.45 1.95
C LYS A 22 10.36 -14.14 3.35
N VAL A 23 10.41 -15.17 4.19
CA VAL A 23 11.01 -15.11 5.53
C VAL A 23 12.44 -14.56 5.47
N GLY A 24 13.24 -14.93 4.47
CA GLY A 24 14.58 -14.41 4.26
C GLY A 24 14.62 -12.90 4.01
N ASP A 25 13.62 -12.36 3.32
CA ASP A 25 13.50 -10.92 3.06
C ASP A 25 13.15 -10.18 4.35
N PHE A 26 12.25 -10.75 5.16
CA PHE A 26 11.93 -10.23 6.49
C PHE A 26 13.10 -10.31 7.48
N ILE A 27 13.98 -11.32 7.37
CA ILE A 27 15.20 -11.41 8.21
C ILE A 27 16.20 -10.34 7.80
N LYS A 28 16.44 -10.17 6.49
CA LYS A 28 17.33 -9.13 5.97
C LYS A 28 16.82 -7.72 6.30
N ALA A 29 15.50 -7.55 6.34
CA ALA A 29 14.83 -6.32 6.75
C ALA A 29 14.76 -6.13 8.28
N GLY A 30 15.21 -7.11 9.08
CA GLY A 30 15.20 -7.03 10.54
C GLY A 30 13.84 -7.24 11.20
N VAL A 31 12.80 -7.63 10.44
CA VAL A 31 11.44 -7.96 10.94
C VAL A 31 11.43 -9.31 11.67
N LEU A 32 12.13 -10.30 11.11
CA LEU A 32 12.24 -11.64 11.69
C LEU A 32 13.66 -11.92 12.18
N ARG A 33 13.75 -12.62 13.31
CA ARG A 33 15.00 -13.21 13.80
C ARG A 33 14.90 -14.73 13.75
N GLU A 34 16.01 -15.36 13.38
CA GLU A 34 16.14 -16.81 13.49
C GLU A 34 16.38 -17.18 14.96
N THR A 35 15.62 -18.14 15.46
CA THR A 35 15.65 -18.66 16.84
C THR A 35 15.82 -20.17 16.83
N ALA A 36 16.16 -20.76 17.97
CA ALA A 36 16.35 -22.22 18.09
C ALA A 36 15.11 -23.04 17.73
N ASP A 37 13.91 -22.44 17.80
CA ASP A 37 12.61 -23.07 17.53
C ASP A 37 11.97 -22.63 16.19
N GLY A 38 12.68 -21.84 15.35
CA GLY A 38 12.18 -21.33 14.07
C GLY A 38 12.38 -19.83 13.90
N PHE A 39 11.43 -19.13 13.28
CA PHE A 39 11.51 -17.68 13.08
C PHE A 39 10.55 -16.95 14.03
N ALA A 40 11.05 -15.91 14.71
CA ALA A 40 10.26 -15.07 15.60
C ALA A 40 10.33 -13.61 15.16
N LEU A 41 9.28 -12.84 15.44
CA LEU A 41 9.32 -11.38 15.26
C LEU A 41 10.44 -10.80 16.15
N ALA A 42 11.25 -9.92 15.58
CA ALA A 42 12.41 -9.34 16.26
C ALA A 42 12.00 -8.52 17.50
N SER A 43 10.75 -8.05 17.55
CA SER A 43 10.17 -7.26 18.63
C SER A 43 9.11 -8.03 19.42
N SER A 44 9.53 -8.99 20.25
CA SER A 44 8.65 -9.56 21.30
C SER A 44 9.15 -9.30 22.73
N ASP A 45 10.21 -8.51 22.90
CA ASP A 45 10.79 -8.19 24.21
C ASP A 45 10.94 -6.67 24.40
N SER A 46 9.82 -5.94 24.49
CA SER A 46 9.72 -4.66 25.22
C SER A 46 8.26 -4.27 25.41
N ALA A 47 7.60 -4.88 26.40
CA ALA A 47 6.51 -4.22 27.08
C ALA A 47 7.12 -3.10 27.96
N GLY A 48 7.31 -1.94 27.34
CA GLY A 48 7.70 -0.69 28.01
C GLY A 48 6.54 0.28 27.94
N ASP A 49 5.68 0.22 28.94
CA ASP A 49 4.62 1.19 29.20
C ASP A 49 5.22 2.60 29.27
N THR A 50 4.90 3.45 28.29
CA THR A 50 5.16 4.89 28.37
C THR A 50 3.87 5.61 27.99
N ASP A 51 3.15 6.00 29.04
CA ASP A 51 2.01 6.90 29.01
C ASP A 51 2.52 8.33 28.75
N GLU A 52 2.42 8.83 27.52
CA GLU A 52 2.57 10.25 27.21
C GLU A 52 1.62 10.67 26.08
N GLY A 53 0.64 11.50 26.43
CA GLY A 53 -0.05 12.42 25.52
C GLY A 53 -1.04 11.79 24.54
N THR A 54 -2.33 11.98 24.77
CA THR A 54 -3.35 11.86 23.72
C THR A 54 -3.13 12.99 22.70
N GLU A 55 -2.15 12.83 21.80
CA GLU A 55 -2.21 13.50 20.50
C GLU A 55 -3.45 12.95 19.80
N GLU A 56 -4.37 13.84 19.43
CA GLU A 56 -5.43 13.52 18.49
C GLU A 56 -4.77 12.98 17.23
N THR A 57 -4.70 11.65 17.12
CA THR A 57 -4.20 10.97 15.93
C THR A 57 -5.13 11.41 14.81
N SER A 58 -4.63 12.29 13.93
CA SER A 58 -5.37 12.73 12.77
C SER A 58 -5.90 11.48 12.05
N PRO A 59 -7.18 11.42 11.68
CA PRO A 59 -7.74 10.24 11.00
C PRO A 59 -7.04 9.96 9.66
N ASP A 60 -6.28 10.94 9.16
CA ASP A 60 -5.51 10.87 7.93
C ASP A 60 -4.01 10.69 8.15
N ALA A 61 -3.56 10.50 9.39
CA ALA A 61 -2.16 10.23 9.68
C ALA A 61 -1.72 8.94 8.96
N ALA A 62 -0.60 9.02 8.24
CA ALA A 62 0.03 7.87 7.61
C ALA A 62 0.68 7.01 8.71
N THR A 63 -0.12 6.15 9.31
CA THR A 63 0.31 5.22 10.36
C THR A 63 0.76 3.90 9.72
N MET A 64 1.95 3.44 10.09
CA MET A 64 2.43 2.08 9.83
C MET A 64 2.54 1.36 11.18
N PRO A 65 2.34 0.04 11.24
CA PRO A 65 2.70 -0.72 12.43
C PRO A 65 4.16 -0.47 12.77
N GLU A 66 4.47 -0.31 14.05
CA GLU A 66 5.81 0.06 14.54
C GLU A 66 6.91 -0.90 14.04
N GLU A 67 6.58 -2.19 13.96
CA GLU A 67 7.46 -3.23 13.42
C GLU A 67 7.83 -2.98 11.94
N VAL A 68 6.84 -2.53 11.14
CA VAL A 68 7.03 -2.22 9.72
C VAL A 68 7.81 -0.92 9.56
N ALA A 69 7.49 0.10 10.36
CA ALA A 69 8.22 1.36 10.36
C ALA A 69 9.71 1.15 10.71
N SER A 70 9.99 0.38 11.76
CA SER A 70 11.35 0.06 12.19
C SER A 70 12.13 -0.71 11.11
N ALA A 71 11.46 -1.63 10.41
CA ALA A 71 12.08 -2.38 9.32
C ALA A 71 12.30 -1.52 8.06
N VAL A 72 11.42 -0.57 7.78
CA VAL A 72 11.64 0.43 6.72
C VAL A 72 12.86 1.26 7.06
N ASP A 73 12.99 1.73 8.31
CA ASP A 73 14.14 2.48 8.79
C ASP A 73 15.44 1.67 8.67
N ALA A 74 15.43 0.38 9.05
CA ALA A 74 16.58 -0.53 8.87
C ALA A 74 16.90 -0.84 7.40
N ALA A 75 15.89 -0.88 6.53
CA ALA A 75 16.06 -1.08 5.10
C ALA A 75 16.79 0.11 4.46
N VAL A 76 16.55 1.33 4.96
CA VAL A 76 17.11 2.57 4.43
C VAL A 76 18.36 3.08 5.14
N GLU A 77 18.66 2.58 6.35
CA GLU A 77 19.84 2.95 7.17
C GLU A 77 21.17 3.00 6.38
N PRO A 78 21.48 2.07 5.44
CA PRO A 78 22.75 2.10 4.72
C PRO A 78 22.88 3.24 3.71
N PHE A 79 21.81 3.97 3.43
CA PHE A 79 21.76 4.99 2.39
C PHE A 79 21.92 6.38 3.00
N ASP A 80 22.76 7.21 2.39
CA ASP A 80 22.84 8.62 2.74
C ASP A 80 21.59 9.37 2.27
N GLN A 81 21.33 10.55 2.86
CA GLN A 81 20.15 11.35 2.54
C GLN A 81 20.01 11.67 1.05
N SER A 82 21.12 11.90 0.33
CA SER A 82 21.05 12.17 -1.11
C SER A 82 20.61 10.94 -1.90
N THR A 83 21.01 9.75 -1.47
CA THR A 83 20.52 8.49 -2.07
C THR A 83 19.04 8.28 -1.77
N LEU A 84 18.59 8.60 -0.56
CA LEU A 84 17.18 8.50 -0.17
C LEU A 84 16.29 9.47 -0.95
N ASP A 85 16.68 10.73 -1.06
CA ASP A 85 15.89 11.75 -1.77
C ASP A 85 15.71 11.37 -3.25
N VAL A 86 16.78 10.88 -3.91
CA VAL A 86 16.66 10.45 -5.30
C VAL A 86 15.93 9.11 -5.43
N GLY A 87 16.19 8.17 -4.53
CA GLY A 87 15.48 6.89 -4.49
C GLY A 87 13.98 7.09 -4.36
N LEU A 88 13.56 8.01 -3.50
CA LEU A 88 12.15 8.37 -3.32
C LEU A 88 11.58 9.09 -4.55
N ALA A 89 12.32 10.02 -5.16
CA ALA A 89 11.88 10.66 -6.40
C ALA A 89 11.68 9.65 -7.54
N HIS A 90 12.60 8.68 -7.67
CA HIS A 90 12.50 7.58 -8.63
C HIS A 90 11.33 6.65 -8.28
N ALA A 91 11.11 6.33 -7.01
CA ALA A 91 9.98 5.52 -6.56
C ALA A 91 8.63 6.20 -6.86
N ILE A 92 8.52 7.51 -6.66
CA ILE A 92 7.34 8.29 -7.05
C ILE A 92 7.12 8.20 -8.56
N ALA A 93 8.18 8.39 -9.36
CA ALA A 93 8.10 8.27 -10.81
C ALA A 93 7.67 6.86 -11.25
N ALA A 94 8.15 5.81 -10.58
CA ALA A 94 7.74 4.44 -10.85
C ALA A 94 6.27 4.20 -10.49
N ALA A 95 5.83 4.67 -9.32
CA ALA A 95 4.45 4.56 -8.87
C ALA A 95 3.47 5.32 -9.78
N THR A 96 3.91 6.41 -10.43
CA THR A 96 3.11 7.17 -11.41
C THR A 96 3.25 6.67 -12.85
N GLY A 97 4.07 5.63 -13.08
CA GLY A 97 4.29 5.03 -14.40
C GLY A 97 5.20 5.83 -15.33
N ASP A 98 6.02 6.74 -14.80
CA ASP A 98 7.05 7.50 -15.53
C ASP A 98 8.40 6.77 -15.60
N MET A 99 8.59 5.75 -14.78
CA MET A 99 9.85 5.01 -14.64
C MET A 99 9.58 3.53 -14.37
N ALA A 100 10.49 2.64 -14.75
CA ALA A 100 10.42 1.23 -14.38
C ALA A 100 11.03 1.02 -12.98
N ILE A 101 10.57 0.02 -12.23
CA ILE A 101 11.10 -0.27 -10.88
C ILE A 101 12.59 -0.64 -10.97
N GLU A 102 12.99 -1.32 -12.05
CA GLU A 102 14.37 -1.69 -12.33
C GLU A 102 15.30 -0.47 -12.40
N ASP A 103 14.81 0.66 -12.93
CA ASP A 103 15.57 1.91 -13.00
C ASP A 103 15.70 2.57 -11.62
N VAL A 104 14.71 2.39 -10.74
CA VAL A 104 14.79 2.80 -9.33
C VAL A 104 15.90 2.02 -8.64
N VAL A 105 15.88 0.69 -8.78
CA VAL A 105 16.86 -0.22 -8.15
C VAL A 105 18.28 0.10 -8.64
N LEU A 106 18.48 0.24 -9.94
CA LEU A 106 19.78 0.61 -10.50
C LEU A 106 20.25 1.97 -9.99
N GLY A 107 19.35 2.95 -9.90
CA GLY A 107 19.68 4.29 -9.39
C GLY A 107 20.07 4.30 -7.91
N VAL A 108 19.45 3.45 -7.09
CA VAL A 108 19.79 3.29 -5.66
C VAL A 108 21.10 2.51 -5.52
N ALA A 109 21.28 1.42 -6.25
CA ALA A 109 22.50 0.59 -6.22
C ALA A 109 23.75 1.40 -6.61
N GLN A 110 23.68 2.17 -7.69
CA GLN A 110 24.80 2.99 -8.16
C GLN A 110 25.25 4.05 -7.15
N ARG A 111 24.31 4.65 -6.42
CA ARG A 111 24.62 5.71 -5.45
C ARG A 111 25.10 5.17 -4.11
N SER A 112 24.47 4.10 -3.64
CA SER A 112 24.83 3.44 -2.38
C SER A 112 26.09 2.59 -2.48
N GLY A 113 26.54 2.25 -3.70
CA GLY A 113 27.61 1.28 -3.92
C GLY A 113 27.21 -0.16 -3.58
N MET A 114 25.93 -0.42 -3.38
CA MET A 114 25.38 -1.73 -3.06
C MET A 114 25.25 -2.59 -4.32
N ASP A 115 25.28 -3.92 -4.12
CA ASP A 115 24.92 -4.85 -5.19
C ASP A 115 23.45 -4.63 -5.64
N PRO A 116 23.15 -4.63 -6.95
CA PRO A 116 21.79 -4.41 -7.45
C PRO A 116 20.74 -5.37 -6.90
N SER A 117 21.10 -6.63 -6.59
CA SER A 117 20.15 -7.58 -6.00
C SER A 117 19.78 -7.19 -4.56
N GLN A 118 20.75 -6.79 -3.75
CA GLN A 118 20.53 -6.33 -2.37
C GLN A 118 19.78 -4.99 -2.33
N ALA A 119 20.12 -4.07 -3.23
CA ALA A 119 19.40 -2.81 -3.37
C ALA A 119 17.95 -3.06 -3.81
N GLY A 120 17.74 -4.02 -4.72
CA GLY A 120 16.43 -4.43 -5.20
C GLY A 120 15.53 -4.95 -4.09
N GLU A 121 16.04 -5.84 -3.24
CA GLU A 121 15.31 -6.38 -2.08
C GLU A 121 14.86 -5.26 -1.13
N ARG A 122 15.76 -4.30 -0.83
CA ARG A 122 15.45 -3.17 0.07
C ARG A 122 14.44 -2.21 -0.55
N VAL A 123 14.62 -1.85 -1.82
CA VAL A 123 13.68 -0.98 -2.55
C VAL A 123 12.30 -1.61 -2.60
N GLN A 124 12.22 -2.90 -2.94
CA GLN A 124 10.94 -3.62 -3.00
C GLN A 124 10.26 -3.65 -1.63
N PHE A 125 10.99 -3.96 -0.56
CA PHE A 125 10.44 -3.96 0.80
C PHE A 125 9.83 -2.61 1.18
N VAL A 126 10.56 -1.51 0.93
CA VAL A 126 10.04 -0.17 1.22
C VAL A 126 8.81 0.13 0.39
N MET A 127 8.83 -0.17 -0.91
CA MET A 127 7.66 0.04 -1.78
C MET A 127 6.44 -0.76 -1.30
N ASP A 128 6.62 -2.02 -0.91
CA ASP A 128 5.55 -2.88 -0.41
C ASP A 128 4.97 -2.37 0.92
N ALA A 129 5.80 -1.83 1.82
CA ALA A 129 5.35 -1.25 3.08
C ALA A 129 4.47 -0.01 2.85
N TYR A 130 4.88 0.90 1.96
CA TYR A 130 4.07 2.06 1.59
C TYR A 130 2.79 1.66 0.82
N GLN A 131 2.89 0.67 -0.05
CA GLN A 131 1.74 0.11 -0.79
C GLN A 131 0.71 -0.49 0.18
N ALA A 132 1.13 -1.31 1.15
CA ALA A 132 0.26 -1.89 2.16
C ALA A 132 -0.41 -0.83 3.05
N GLN A 133 0.33 0.21 3.43
CA GLN A 133 -0.25 1.37 4.13
C GLN A 133 -1.35 2.04 3.29
N THR A 134 -1.09 2.27 2.01
CA THR A 134 -2.06 2.87 1.10
C THR A 134 -3.28 1.99 0.93
N ASP A 135 -3.11 0.68 0.68
CA ASP A 135 -4.22 -0.27 0.53
C ASP A 135 -5.10 -0.32 1.78
N ASN A 136 -4.49 -0.32 2.98
CA ASN A 136 -5.23 -0.25 4.23
C ASN A 136 -6.04 1.05 4.34
N PHE A 137 -5.44 2.19 3.97
CA PHE A 137 -6.12 3.47 3.98
C PHE A 137 -7.28 3.51 2.98
N LEU A 138 -7.05 3.08 1.73
CA LEU A 138 -8.07 3.03 0.68
C LEU A 138 -9.26 2.16 1.09
N THR A 139 -8.99 0.98 1.65
CA THR A 139 -10.04 0.05 2.08
C THR A 139 -10.85 0.56 3.27
N LYS A 140 -10.18 1.16 4.27
CA LYS A 140 -10.87 1.85 5.38
C LYS A 140 -11.75 3.01 4.92
N ASN A 141 -11.40 3.63 3.79
CA ASN A 141 -12.15 4.74 3.19
C ASN A 141 -13.14 4.31 2.10
N GLY A 142 -13.47 3.01 2.04
CA GLY A 142 -14.63 2.51 1.31
C GLY A 142 -14.35 1.84 -0.04
N LEU A 143 -13.09 1.68 -0.44
CA LEU A 143 -12.75 0.81 -1.58
C LEU A 143 -12.74 -0.65 -1.16
N ASN A 144 -13.21 -1.55 -2.02
CA ASN A 144 -13.03 -2.98 -1.79
C ASN A 144 -11.64 -3.43 -2.23
N ALA A 145 -11.12 -4.50 -1.62
CA ALA A 145 -9.79 -5.02 -1.94
C ALA A 145 -9.64 -5.45 -3.40
N ASP A 146 -10.71 -5.97 -4.01
CA ASP A 146 -10.76 -6.36 -5.42
C ASP A 146 -10.79 -5.16 -6.39
N GLU A 147 -11.12 -3.97 -5.90
CA GLU A 147 -11.14 -2.73 -6.69
C GLU A 147 -9.79 -2.01 -6.71
N LEU A 148 -8.86 -2.36 -5.80
CA LEU A 148 -7.55 -1.71 -5.67
C LEU A 148 -6.74 -1.73 -6.98
N PRO A 149 -6.64 -2.85 -7.74
CA PRO A 149 -5.91 -2.84 -9.01
C PRO A 149 -6.51 -1.83 -10.01
N ALA A 150 -7.85 -1.79 -10.12
CA ALA A 150 -8.54 -0.85 -11.00
C ALA A 150 -8.38 0.60 -10.55
N PHE A 151 -8.32 0.85 -9.24
CA PHE A 151 -8.04 2.16 -8.65
C PHE A 151 -6.67 2.66 -9.07
N TYR A 152 -5.62 1.84 -8.94
CA TYR A 152 -4.26 2.23 -9.31
C TYR A 152 -4.11 2.47 -10.81
N ASP A 153 -4.70 1.61 -11.64
CA ASP A 153 -4.72 1.80 -13.10
C ASP A 153 -5.43 3.09 -13.49
N TRP A 154 -6.53 3.42 -12.83
CA TRP A 154 -7.23 4.68 -13.03
C TRP A 154 -6.42 5.89 -12.55
N ALA A 155 -5.79 5.81 -11.38
CA ALA A 155 -5.01 6.91 -10.80
C ALA A 155 -3.76 7.27 -11.62
N LYS A 156 -3.16 6.28 -12.31
CA LYS A 156 -2.02 6.48 -13.21
C LYS A 156 -2.38 7.17 -14.53
N GLN A 157 -3.66 7.29 -14.88
CA GLN A 157 -4.10 7.95 -16.11
C GLN A 157 -3.75 9.45 -16.08
N SER A 158 -3.43 10.03 -17.24
CA SER A 158 -2.96 11.42 -17.36
C SER A 158 -3.87 12.46 -16.69
N GLY A 159 -5.19 12.21 -16.62
CA GLY A 159 -6.15 13.10 -15.97
C GLY A 159 -6.09 13.12 -14.43
N GLN A 160 -5.51 12.09 -13.80
CA GLN A 160 -5.43 11.93 -12.34
C GLN A 160 -3.99 11.91 -11.82
N LYS A 161 -3.04 11.70 -12.71
CA LYS A 161 -1.63 11.50 -12.40
C LYS A 161 -1.03 12.58 -11.49
N ALA A 162 -1.35 13.86 -11.73
CA ALA A 162 -0.86 14.94 -10.87
C ALA A 162 -1.35 14.80 -9.42
N MET A 163 -2.62 14.41 -9.24
CA MET A 163 -3.18 14.14 -7.91
C MET A 163 -2.55 12.90 -7.27
N LEU A 164 -2.29 11.85 -8.05
CA LEU A 164 -1.55 10.67 -7.60
C LEU A 164 -0.15 11.04 -7.13
N THR A 165 0.59 11.85 -7.90
CA THR A 165 1.92 12.34 -7.50
C THR A 165 1.85 13.10 -6.17
N THR A 166 0.88 14.02 -6.02
CA THR A 166 0.69 14.76 -4.77
C THR A 166 0.37 13.85 -3.59
N ALA A 167 -0.50 12.85 -3.78
CA ALA A 167 -0.87 11.92 -2.72
C ALA A 167 0.34 11.10 -2.22
N ILE A 168 1.15 10.57 -3.15
CA ILE A 168 2.36 9.81 -2.81
C ILE A 168 3.39 10.72 -2.12
N GLN A 169 3.57 11.96 -2.60
CA GLN A 169 4.49 12.92 -1.96
C GLN A 169 4.05 13.27 -0.54
N GLN A 170 2.76 13.51 -0.33
CA GLN A 170 2.21 13.87 0.98
C GLN A 170 2.27 12.70 1.96
N GLN A 171 2.07 11.47 1.48
CA GLN A 171 2.30 10.26 2.27
C GLN A 171 3.77 10.11 2.66
N ALA A 172 4.69 10.20 1.70
CA ALA A 172 6.11 9.92 1.92
C ALA A 172 6.81 10.99 2.74
N TYR A 173 6.60 12.27 2.44
CA TYR A 173 7.25 13.39 3.12
C TYR A 173 6.44 13.97 4.29
N GLY A 174 5.12 14.05 4.11
CA GLY A 174 4.21 14.69 5.06
C GLY A 174 3.61 13.75 6.09
N ARG A 175 3.82 12.42 5.95
CA ARG A 175 3.17 11.38 6.76
C ARG A 175 1.65 11.58 6.84
N ASP A 176 1.06 11.98 5.72
CA ASP A 176 -0.35 12.38 5.64
C ASP A 176 -1.01 11.74 4.41
N MET A 177 -2.12 11.05 4.66
CA MET A 177 -2.90 10.33 3.66
C MET A 177 -4.08 11.13 3.09
N SER A 178 -4.31 12.35 3.57
CA SER A 178 -5.49 13.16 3.21
C SER A 178 -5.63 13.42 1.71
N ALA A 179 -4.51 13.52 0.97
CA ALA A 179 -4.51 13.66 -0.49
C ALA A 179 -4.96 12.42 -1.27
N TRP A 180 -5.11 11.26 -0.62
CA TRP A 180 -5.75 10.10 -1.23
C TRP A 180 -7.28 10.22 -1.29
N LYS A 181 -7.91 11.00 -0.41
CA LYS A 181 -9.38 11.15 -0.36
C LYS A 181 -10.00 11.69 -1.66
N PRO A 182 -9.46 12.73 -2.31
CA PRO A 182 -9.97 13.19 -3.60
C PRO A 182 -9.84 12.15 -4.71
N LEU A 183 -8.78 11.31 -4.69
CA LEU A 183 -8.62 10.20 -5.63
C LEU A 183 -9.68 9.13 -5.39
N ILE A 184 -9.93 8.74 -4.14
CA ILE A 184 -11.00 7.82 -3.75
C ILE A 184 -12.36 8.32 -4.26
N ALA A 185 -12.71 9.57 -3.93
CA ALA A 185 -13.98 10.16 -4.35
C ALA A 185 -14.11 10.26 -5.87
N GLY A 186 -13.00 10.57 -6.57
CA GLY A 186 -12.95 10.61 -8.03
C GLY A 186 -13.16 9.23 -8.65
N PHE A 187 -12.52 8.20 -8.09
CA PHE A 187 -12.67 6.82 -8.51
C PHE A 187 -14.09 6.31 -8.28
N MET A 188 -14.64 6.47 -7.07
CA MET A 188 -16.00 6.01 -6.74
C MET A 188 -17.08 6.71 -7.58
N ARG A 189 -16.88 7.97 -7.98
CA ARG A 189 -17.79 8.67 -8.90
C ARG A 189 -17.67 8.14 -10.34
N GLY A 190 -16.49 7.64 -10.72
CA GLY A 190 -16.18 7.13 -12.05
C GLY A 190 -16.45 5.63 -12.22
N VAL A 191 -16.46 4.87 -11.12
CA VAL A 191 -16.70 3.43 -11.09
C VAL A 191 -18.16 3.22 -10.71
N ALA A 192 -18.91 2.71 -11.68
CA ALA A 192 -20.24 2.17 -11.49
C ALA A 192 -20.24 1.20 -10.29
N PRO A 193 -21.12 1.34 -9.29
CA PRO A 193 -21.22 0.35 -8.23
C PRO A 193 -21.46 -1.03 -8.84
N ASN A 194 -20.83 -2.04 -8.25
CA ASN A 194 -20.87 -3.38 -8.83
C ASN A 194 -22.34 -3.88 -8.90
N LEU A 195 -22.67 -4.61 -9.97
CA LEU A 195 -24.06 -5.03 -10.24
C LEU A 195 -24.62 -5.92 -9.13
N GLY A 196 -23.76 -6.69 -8.45
CA GLY A 196 -24.14 -7.53 -7.32
C GLY A 196 -24.60 -6.71 -6.11
N ALA A 197 -23.91 -5.61 -5.81
CA ALA A 197 -24.26 -4.68 -4.75
C ALA A 197 -25.56 -3.95 -5.09
N LEU A 198 -25.76 -3.53 -6.34
CA LEU A 198 -27.02 -2.93 -6.77
C LEU A 198 -28.20 -3.89 -6.62
N GLN A 199 -28.04 -5.14 -7.06
CA GLN A 199 -29.09 -6.15 -6.94
C GLN A 199 -29.38 -6.49 -5.47
N ALA A 200 -28.34 -6.58 -4.62
CA ALA A 200 -28.48 -6.80 -3.18
C ALA A 200 -29.20 -5.65 -2.47
N ASN A 201 -29.04 -4.41 -2.96
CA ASN A 201 -29.74 -3.22 -2.47
C ASN A 201 -31.11 -2.99 -3.13
N GLY A 202 -31.63 -3.99 -3.86
CA GLY A 202 -32.99 -3.98 -4.40
C GLY A 202 -33.16 -3.24 -5.74
N TYR A 203 -32.07 -2.85 -6.39
CA TYR A 203 -32.14 -2.30 -7.74
C TYR A 203 -32.33 -3.41 -8.78
N GLU A 204 -33.21 -3.18 -9.76
CA GLU A 204 -33.30 -4.06 -10.93
C GLU A 204 -32.09 -3.80 -11.84
N VAL A 205 -31.31 -4.84 -12.12
CA VAL A 205 -30.12 -4.80 -12.99
C VAL A 205 -30.33 -5.63 -14.26
N ASN A 206 -29.82 -5.15 -15.39
CA ASN A 206 -29.86 -5.86 -16.67
C ASN A 206 -28.61 -5.54 -17.50
N GLY A 207 -27.64 -6.46 -17.56
CA GLY A 207 -26.31 -6.18 -18.11
C GLY A 207 -25.66 -5.00 -17.38
N ASN A 208 -25.16 -4.01 -18.12
CA ASN A 208 -24.59 -2.77 -17.55
C ASN A 208 -25.63 -1.67 -17.30
N LEU A 209 -26.90 -2.03 -17.12
CA LEU A 209 -28.00 -1.11 -16.86
C LEU A 209 -28.61 -1.35 -15.47
N VAL A 210 -29.05 -0.27 -14.84
CA VAL A 210 -29.80 -0.24 -13.59
C VAL A 210 -31.12 0.49 -13.82
N ARG A 211 -32.19 0.06 -13.15
CA ARG A 211 -33.49 0.71 -13.22
C ARG A 211 -33.62 1.79 -12.14
N ILE A 212 -33.75 3.05 -12.57
CA ILE A 212 -33.95 4.23 -11.71
C ILE A 212 -35.22 4.94 -12.17
N ASP A 213 -36.16 5.19 -11.27
CA ASP A 213 -37.45 5.84 -11.56
C ASP A 213 -38.18 5.24 -12.78
N GLY A 214 -38.12 3.91 -12.90
CA GLY A 214 -38.75 3.17 -14.00
C GLY A 214 -38.01 3.19 -15.34
N LYS A 215 -36.89 3.89 -15.46
CA LYS A 215 -36.05 3.96 -16.67
C LYS A 215 -34.77 3.15 -16.53
N TRP A 216 -34.37 2.48 -17.60
CA TRP A 216 -33.07 1.82 -17.69
C TRP A 216 -31.98 2.85 -17.96
N MET A 217 -31.00 2.92 -17.08
CA MET A 217 -29.85 3.81 -17.21
C MET A 217 -28.55 3.02 -17.12
N ASN A 218 -27.52 3.44 -17.84
CA ASN A 218 -26.20 2.85 -17.68
C ASN A 218 -25.70 3.09 -16.24
N VAL A 219 -25.19 2.04 -15.58
CA VAL A 219 -24.79 2.12 -14.17
C VAL A 219 -23.77 3.23 -13.92
N LYS A 220 -22.81 3.42 -14.84
CA LYS A 220 -21.80 4.47 -14.75
C LYS A 220 -22.40 5.86 -14.88
N ALA A 221 -23.43 6.00 -15.73
CA ALA A 221 -24.14 7.26 -15.89
C ALA A 221 -25.02 7.58 -14.67
N ALA A 222 -25.66 6.56 -14.08
CA ALA A 222 -26.49 6.69 -12.89
C ALA A 222 -25.64 7.05 -11.66
N ALA A 223 -24.48 6.40 -11.47
CA ALA A 223 -23.51 6.74 -10.42
C ALA A 223 -22.97 8.16 -10.58
N LYS A 224 -22.59 8.55 -11.80
CA LYS A 224 -22.10 9.90 -12.09
C LYS A 224 -23.16 10.99 -11.84
N ALA A 225 -24.44 10.65 -12.01
CA ALA A 225 -25.57 11.56 -11.76
C ALA A 225 -26.06 11.55 -10.30
N GLY A 226 -25.48 10.70 -9.44
CA GLY A 226 -25.83 10.60 -8.01
C GLY A 226 -27.17 9.92 -7.74
N PHE A 227 -27.64 9.07 -8.65
CA PHE A 227 -28.87 8.28 -8.47
C PHE A 227 -28.64 6.96 -7.73
N ILE A 228 -27.39 6.49 -7.72
CA ILE A 228 -26.88 5.28 -7.06
C ILE A 228 -25.45 5.50 -6.62
#